data_AF-A0AAD4UHB6-F1
#
_entry.id   AF-A0AAD4UHB6-F1
#
_cell.length_a   1.000
_cell.length_b   1.000
_cell.length_c   1.000
_cell.angle_alpha   90.00
_cell.angle_beta   90.00
_cell.angle_gamma   90.00
#
_symmetry.space_group_name_H-M   'P 1'
#
loop_
_entity.id
_entity.type
_entity.pdbx_description
1 polymer ?
#
loop_
_entity_poly.entity_id
_entity_poly.type
_entity_poly.pdbx_seq_one_letter_code
_entity_poly.pdbx_strand_id
1 'polypeptide(L)'
;MAAQGEPQVQFNFVLVGDGGTRKTTFMKRHLTGEFEKKYVATLNVEVHPLVFHTNRGLIKFNVWYTAGQEKFGGLRDGYYIEAQCAIMFDVTARVTYKNVPNWHRDLVQVCENILIVLWGNKVDIKDRKVKAKSTVFHQKKNLQYYDISAKSSYNFEKPFLWLARKLIGDPNLEFVAMPALAAPEVVMDPALAAQYEPI
;
A
#
# COMPACT_ATOMS: atom_id res chain seq x y z
N MET A 1 12.97 25.35 -24.52
CA MET A 1 12.80 24.85 -23.14
C MET A 1 11.82 23.70 -23.21
N ALA A 2 12.30 22.45 -23.17
CA ALA A 2 11.46 21.27 -23.30
C ALA A 2 10.50 21.20 -22.10
N ALA A 3 9.22 20.98 -22.38
CA ALA A 3 8.18 20.78 -21.38
C ALA A 3 8.64 19.71 -20.37
N GLN A 4 8.49 20.01 -19.07
CA GLN A 4 8.57 18.99 -18.02
C GLN A 4 7.54 17.91 -18.36
N GLY A 5 8.03 16.77 -18.85
CA GLY A 5 7.22 15.77 -19.54
C GLY A 5 6.16 15.16 -18.62
N GLU A 6 4.93 15.06 -19.13
CA GLU A 6 3.88 14.28 -18.48
C GLU A 6 4.32 12.81 -18.32
N PRO A 7 3.90 12.11 -17.25
CA PRO A 7 4.19 10.70 -17.11
C PRO A 7 3.54 9.90 -18.24
N GLN A 8 4.38 9.33 -19.11
CA GLN A 8 3.94 8.49 -20.24
C GLN A 8 3.31 7.16 -19.78
N VAL A 9 3.59 6.71 -18.57
CA VAL A 9 3.07 5.45 -18.02
C VAL A 9 2.25 5.71 -16.76
N GLN A 10 0.99 5.29 -16.79
CA GLN A 10 0.06 5.44 -15.67
C GLN A 10 -0.63 4.11 -15.36
N PHE A 11 -0.76 3.80 -14.08
CA PHE A 11 -1.44 2.61 -13.58
C PHE A 11 -2.52 3.00 -12.58
N ASN A 12 -3.65 2.31 -12.61
CA ASN A 12 -4.65 2.42 -11.55
C ASN A 12 -4.25 1.48 -10.41
N PHE A 13 -4.33 1.98 -9.18
CA PHE A 13 -4.00 1.21 -7.98
C PHE A 13 -5.09 1.37 -6.94
N VAL A 14 -5.62 0.29 -6.39
CA VAL A 14 -6.66 0.34 -5.36
C VAL A 14 -6.10 -0.15 -4.03
N LEU A 15 -6.30 0.65 -2.99
CA LEU A 15 -5.91 0.33 -1.62
C LEU A 15 -7.14 0.01 -0.77
N VAL A 16 -7.29 -1.26 -0.40
CA VAL A 16 -8.41 -1.78 0.40
C VAL A 16 -7.94 -2.32 1.75
N GLY A 17 -8.89 -2.61 2.64
CA GLY A 17 -8.64 -3.21 3.96
C GLY A 17 -9.47 -2.55 5.04
N ASP A 18 -9.50 -3.13 6.24
CA ASP A 18 -10.38 -2.67 7.31
C ASP A 18 -10.18 -1.19 7.72
N GLY A 19 -11.20 -0.62 8.36
CA GLY A 19 -11.14 0.68 9.03
C GLY A 19 -10.07 0.73 10.11
N GLY A 20 -9.42 1.89 10.23
CA GLY A 20 -8.36 2.08 11.22
C GLY A 20 -7.01 1.44 10.87
N THR A 21 -6.87 0.76 9.72
CA THR A 21 -5.58 0.25 9.20
C THR A 21 -4.62 1.32 8.72
N ARG A 22 -5.06 2.60 8.67
CA ARG A 22 -4.30 3.81 8.24
C ARG A 22 -4.03 3.94 6.73
N LYS A 23 -4.95 3.48 5.88
CA LYS A 23 -4.91 3.74 4.42
C LYS A 23 -4.81 5.24 4.09
N THR A 24 -5.69 6.06 4.67
CA THR A 24 -5.70 7.52 4.49
C THR A 24 -4.38 8.16 4.93
N THR A 25 -3.85 7.77 6.10
CA THR A 25 -2.56 8.27 6.59
C THR A 25 -1.41 7.87 5.68
N PHE A 26 -1.43 6.65 5.13
CA PHE A 26 -0.43 6.20 4.17
C PHE A 26 -0.43 7.06 2.89
N MET A 27 -1.62 7.43 2.42
CA MET A 27 -1.80 8.28 1.24
C MET A 27 -1.39 9.72 1.49
N LYS A 28 -1.87 10.35 2.57
CA LYS A 28 -1.47 11.72 2.93
C LYS A 28 0.03 11.85 3.08
N ARG A 29 0.68 10.85 3.68
CA ARG A 29 2.13 10.82 3.80
C ARG A 29 2.84 10.83 2.46
N HIS A 30 2.35 10.09 1.46
CA HIS A 30 2.92 10.14 0.10
C HIS A 30 2.68 11.47 -0.63
N LEU A 31 1.59 12.17 -0.31
CA LEU A 31 1.17 13.38 -1.03
C LEU A 31 1.74 14.66 -0.44
N THR A 32 1.61 14.83 0.87
CA THR A 32 1.97 16.06 1.60
C THR A 32 3.13 15.85 2.56
N GLY A 33 3.58 14.60 2.74
CA GLY A 33 4.53 14.24 3.80
C GLY A 33 3.89 14.17 5.20
N GLU A 34 2.68 14.69 5.39
CA GLU A 34 2.08 14.84 6.70
C GLU A 34 1.58 13.52 7.28
N PHE A 35 1.72 13.37 8.60
CA PHE A 35 1.11 12.28 9.35
C PHE A 35 -0.15 12.76 10.05
N GLU A 36 -1.29 12.16 9.68
CA GLU A 36 -2.55 12.46 10.32
C GLU A 36 -2.76 11.64 11.60
N LYS A 37 -2.65 12.30 12.76
CA LYS A 37 -2.85 11.66 14.08
C LYS A 37 -4.31 11.34 14.39
N LYS A 38 -5.24 12.18 13.91
CA LYS A 38 -6.68 12.03 14.17
C LYS A 38 -7.27 11.08 13.14
N TYR A 39 -7.86 9.98 13.60
CA TYR A 39 -8.64 9.14 12.70
C TYR A 39 -9.93 9.87 12.32
N VAL A 40 -10.03 10.27 11.05
CA VAL A 40 -11.28 10.68 10.42
C VAL A 40 -11.65 9.56 9.44
N ALA A 41 -12.83 8.96 9.62
CA ALA A 41 -13.28 7.93 8.72
C ALA A 41 -13.50 8.55 7.33
N THR A 42 -12.83 7.98 6.32
CA THR A 42 -13.09 8.36 4.93
C THR A 42 -14.54 7.97 4.60
N LEU A 43 -15.31 8.89 4.02
CA LEU A 43 -16.72 8.67 3.68
C LEU A 43 -16.91 8.13 2.25
N ASN A 44 -16.04 8.56 1.33
CA ASN A 44 -16.11 8.25 -0.10
C ASN A 44 -14.79 7.64 -0.60
N VAL A 45 -14.76 7.18 -1.85
CA VAL A 45 -13.50 6.84 -2.52
C VAL A 45 -12.79 8.11 -2.95
N GLU A 46 -11.50 8.22 -2.64
CA GLU A 46 -10.66 9.32 -3.09
C GLU A 46 -9.56 8.79 -4.01
N VAL A 47 -9.24 9.57 -5.06
CA VAL A 47 -8.21 9.25 -6.04
C VAL A 47 -7.11 10.27 -5.95
N HIS A 48 -5.88 9.78 -5.75
CA HIS A 48 -4.71 10.64 -5.64
C HIS A 48 -3.57 10.13 -6.52
N PRO A 49 -2.98 10.99 -7.37
CA PRO A 49 -1.85 10.60 -8.20
C PRO A 49 -0.56 10.56 -7.38
N LEU A 50 0.15 9.43 -7.40
CA LEU A 50 1.51 9.30 -6.89
C LEU A 50 2.49 9.15 -8.05
N VAL A 51 3.46 10.06 -8.15
CA VAL A 51 4.47 10.05 -9.22
C VAL A 51 5.81 9.58 -8.66
N PHE A 52 6.38 8.55 -9.28
CA PHE A 52 7.68 7.99 -8.95
C PHE A 52 8.67 8.24 -10.09
N HIS A 53 9.85 8.73 -9.75
CA HIS A 53 10.94 8.94 -10.69
C HIS A 53 11.77 7.66 -10.77
N THR A 54 11.90 7.07 -11.95
CA THR A 54 12.63 5.82 -12.14
C THR A 54 13.79 5.99 -13.11
N ASN A 55 14.70 5.01 -13.13
CA ASN A 55 15.76 4.89 -14.14
C ASN A 55 15.23 4.57 -15.56
N ARG A 56 13.90 4.52 -15.75
CA ARG A 56 13.18 4.34 -17.02
C ARG A 56 12.20 5.49 -17.32
N GLY A 57 12.25 6.57 -16.54
CA GLY A 57 11.32 7.70 -16.66
C GLY A 57 10.28 7.74 -15.54
N LEU A 58 9.22 8.54 -15.74
CA LEU A 58 8.19 8.77 -14.72
C LEU A 58 7.10 7.69 -14.79
N ILE A 59 6.77 7.13 -13.63
CA ILE A 59 5.60 6.24 -13.45
C ILE A 59 4.62 6.94 -12.53
N LYS A 60 3.33 6.94 -12.92
CA LYS A 60 2.26 7.48 -12.10
C LYS A 60 1.29 6.38 -11.67
N PHE A 61 1.04 6.26 -10.37
CA PHE A 61 -0.03 5.44 -9.83
C PHE A 61 -1.21 6.34 -9.45
N ASN A 62 -2.35 6.17 -10.11
CA ASN A 62 -3.61 6.77 -9.66
C ASN A 62 -4.16 5.91 -8.53
N VAL A 63 -3.92 6.32 -7.29
CA VAL A 63 -4.29 5.52 -6.12
C VAL A 63 -5.68 5.85 -5.65
N TRP A 64 -6.57 4.87 -5.76
CA TRP A 64 -7.92 4.84 -5.23
C TRP A 64 -7.85 4.25 -3.84
N TYR A 65 -8.16 5.03 -2.80
CA TYR A 65 -8.25 4.50 -1.45
C TYR A 65 -9.66 4.68 -0.90
N THR A 66 -10.05 3.74 -0.03
CA THR A 66 -11.46 3.51 0.28
C THR A 66 -11.75 3.71 1.76
N ALA A 67 -13.01 4.04 2.04
CA ALA A 67 -13.56 4.04 3.39
C ALA A 67 -13.46 2.64 4.00
N GLY A 68 -12.67 2.47 5.06
CA GLY A 68 -12.53 1.19 5.78
C GLY A 68 -13.80 0.70 6.52
N GLN A 69 -14.95 1.30 6.25
CA GLN A 69 -16.24 1.08 6.93
C GLN A 69 -17.27 0.37 6.04
N GLU A 70 -16.79 -0.42 5.09
CA GLU A 70 -17.51 -1.30 4.14
C GLU A 70 -18.50 -2.33 4.72
N LYS A 71 -19.03 -2.11 5.93
CA LYS A 71 -20.33 -2.62 6.36
C LYS A 71 -21.50 -2.19 5.45
N PHE A 72 -21.28 -1.32 4.46
CA PHE A 72 -22.33 -0.75 3.60
C PHE A 72 -22.18 -1.06 2.10
N GLY A 73 -21.80 -2.29 1.75
CA GLY A 73 -22.11 -2.83 0.41
C GLY A 73 -21.01 -2.74 -0.63
N GLY A 74 -19.77 -3.06 -0.24
CA GLY A 74 -18.69 -3.32 -1.20
C GLY A 74 -18.22 -2.08 -1.96
N LEU A 75 -17.03 -2.20 -2.52
CA LEU A 75 -16.56 -1.24 -3.52
C LEU A 75 -17.27 -1.57 -4.83
N ARG A 76 -17.94 -0.57 -5.43
CA ARG A 76 -18.68 -0.74 -6.68
C ARG A 76 -17.76 -1.32 -7.76
N ASP A 77 -18.25 -2.30 -8.52
CA ASP A 77 -17.50 -3.12 -9.49
C ASP A 77 -16.60 -2.32 -10.44
N GLY A 78 -16.95 -1.07 -10.75
CA GLY A 78 -16.16 -0.20 -11.62
C GLY A 78 -14.78 0.22 -11.09
N TYR A 79 -14.51 0.12 -9.78
CA TYR A 79 -13.23 0.60 -9.22
C TYR A 79 -12.04 -0.33 -9.51
N TYR A 80 -12.28 -1.60 -9.84
CA TYR A 80 -11.24 -2.62 -9.90
C TYR A 80 -10.83 -3.02 -11.32
N ILE A 81 -11.58 -2.58 -12.33
CA ILE A 81 -11.31 -2.92 -13.73
C ILE A 81 -9.92 -2.39 -14.09
N GLU A 82 -9.03 -3.30 -14.49
CA GLU A 82 -7.62 -3.05 -14.86
C GLU A 82 -6.75 -2.42 -13.76
N ALA A 83 -7.23 -2.36 -12.53
CA ALA A 83 -6.46 -1.86 -11.42
C ALA A 83 -5.46 -2.89 -10.91
N GLN A 84 -4.39 -2.42 -10.27
CA GLN A 84 -3.56 -3.21 -9.37
C GLN A 84 -4.03 -2.99 -7.93
N CYS A 85 -3.78 -3.91 -7.01
CA CYS A 85 -4.37 -3.82 -5.67
C CYS A 85 -3.37 -4.01 -4.54
N ALA A 86 -3.64 -3.36 -3.42
CA ALA A 86 -3.12 -3.79 -2.13
C ALA A 86 -4.21 -3.96 -1.10
N ILE A 87 -4.04 -4.99 -0.27
CA ILE A 87 -4.84 -5.22 0.91
C ILE A 87 -3.98 -4.82 2.12
N MET A 88 -4.40 -3.80 2.86
CA MET A 88 -3.74 -3.34 4.07
C MET A 88 -4.42 -3.89 5.32
N PHE A 89 -3.65 -4.46 6.23
CA PHE A 89 -4.11 -4.81 7.57
C PHE A 89 -3.21 -4.19 8.64
N ASP A 90 -3.66 -4.22 9.89
CA ASP A 90 -2.95 -3.69 11.05
C ASP A 90 -2.32 -4.83 11.84
N VAL A 91 -0.98 -4.83 11.98
CA VAL A 91 -0.26 -5.88 12.69
C VAL A 91 -0.55 -5.92 14.19
N THR A 92 -1.17 -4.88 14.75
CA THR A 92 -1.60 -4.80 16.15
C THR A 92 -3.04 -5.27 16.36
N ALA A 93 -3.83 -5.46 15.29
CA ALA A 93 -5.23 -5.82 15.36
C ALA A 93 -5.52 -7.11 14.58
N ARG A 94 -5.55 -8.26 15.26
CA ARG A 94 -5.75 -9.59 14.65
C ARG A 94 -7.00 -9.69 13.78
N VAL A 95 -8.07 -8.98 14.13
CA VAL A 95 -9.32 -8.98 13.37
C VAL A 95 -9.11 -8.50 11.92
N THR A 96 -8.26 -7.49 11.71
CA THR A 96 -7.98 -6.94 10.38
C THR A 96 -7.29 -7.96 9.48
N TYR A 97 -6.38 -8.76 10.03
CA TYR A 97 -5.74 -9.85 9.30
C TYR A 97 -6.72 -11.01 9.02
N LYS A 98 -7.63 -11.32 9.96
CA LYS A 98 -8.69 -12.33 9.73
C LYS A 98 -9.64 -11.96 8.59
N ASN A 99 -9.79 -10.67 8.29
CA ASN A 99 -10.66 -10.17 7.22
C ASN A 99 -9.95 -10.11 5.85
N VAL A 100 -8.62 -10.24 5.78
CA VAL A 100 -7.85 -10.26 4.50
C VAL A 100 -8.40 -11.25 3.47
N PRO A 101 -8.81 -12.50 3.83
CA PRO A 101 -9.41 -13.41 2.87
C PRO A 101 -10.71 -12.90 2.24
N ASN A 102 -11.51 -12.14 2.98
CA ASN A 102 -12.74 -11.54 2.47
C ASN A 102 -12.39 -10.45 1.45
N TRP A 103 -11.45 -9.57 1.81
CA TRP A 103 -10.89 -8.55 0.90
C TRP A 103 -10.39 -9.15 -0.41
N HIS A 104 -9.59 -10.19 -0.31
CA HIS A 104 -9.05 -10.88 -1.48
C HIS A 104 -10.15 -11.52 -2.33
N ARG A 105 -11.13 -12.18 -1.70
CA ARG A 105 -12.25 -12.81 -2.43
C ARG A 105 -13.01 -11.76 -3.23
N ASP A 106 -13.36 -10.65 -2.60
CA ASP A 106 -14.17 -9.61 -3.23
C ASP A 106 -13.39 -8.94 -4.39
N LEU A 107 -12.07 -8.77 -4.26
CA LEU A 107 -11.21 -8.30 -5.35
C LEU A 107 -11.18 -9.25 -6.55
N VAL A 108 -10.93 -10.54 -6.31
CA VAL A 108 -10.76 -11.54 -7.37
C VAL A 108 -12.09 -11.86 -8.06
N GLN A 109 -13.22 -11.65 -7.38
CA GLN A 109 -14.55 -11.75 -8.00
C GLN A 109 -14.79 -10.71 -9.09
N VAL A 110 -14.16 -9.52 -8.99
CA VAL A 110 -14.30 -8.46 -9.98
C VAL A 110 -13.24 -8.55 -11.07
N CYS A 111 -12.00 -8.90 -10.70
CA CYS A 111 -10.90 -9.06 -11.64
C CYS A 111 -10.06 -10.30 -11.29
N GLU A 112 -10.14 -11.36 -12.11
CA GLU A 112 -9.49 -12.64 -11.81
C GLU A 112 -7.95 -12.56 -11.85
N ASN A 113 -7.38 -11.72 -12.72
CA ASN A 113 -5.94 -11.63 -12.98
C ASN A 113 -5.28 -10.38 -12.38
N ILE A 114 -5.87 -9.83 -11.31
CA ILE A 114 -5.34 -8.62 -10.65
C ILE A 114 -4.06 -8.91 -9.85
N LEU A 115 -3.04 -8.05 -9.99
CA LEU A 115 -1.83 -8.14 -9.17
C LEU A 115 -2.15 -7.59 -7.77
N ILE A 116 -2.08 -8.45 -6.76
CA ILE A 116 -2.39 -8.09 -5.36
C ILE A 116 -1.12 -8.16 -4.51
N VAL A 117 -0.90 -7.11 -3.69
CA VAL A 117 0.13 -7.07 -2.66
C VAL A 117 -0.51 -6.97 -1.28
N LEU A 118 0.02 -7.71 -0.31
CA LEU A 118 -0.45 -7.69 1.07
C LEU A 118 0.45 -6.81 1.94
N TRP A 119 -0.12 -5.85 2.66
CA TRP A 119 0.62 -4.90 3.50
C TRP A 119 0.25 -5.05 4.98
N GLY A 120 1.25 -5.35 5.80
CA GLY A 120 1.14 -5.32 7.27
C GLY A 120 1.59 -3.96 7.80
N ASN A 121 0.64 -3.08 8.14
CA ASN A 121 0.94 -1.74 8.62
C ASN A 121 1.08 -1.67 10.16
N LYS A 122 1.66 -0.58 10.65
CA LYS A 122 1.92 -0.25 12.07
C LYS A 122 3.02 -1.10 12.72
N VAL A 123 4.01 -1.53 11.95
CA VAL A 123 5.15 -2.30 12.48
C VAL A 123 6.05 -1.51 13.43
N ASP A 124 5.89 -0.18 13.48
CA ASP A 124 6.50 0.70 14.48
C ASP A 124 6.01 0.42 15.91
N ILE A 125 4.89 -0.29 16.09
CA ILE A 125 4.34 -0.61 17.40
C ILE A 125 4.93 -1.94 17.89
N LYS A 126 5.62 -1.89 19.05
CA LYS A 126 6.29 -3.07 19.66
C LYS A 126 5.32 -4.22 19.98
N ASP A 127 4.10 -3.92 20.41
CA ASP A 127 3.08 -4.92 20.75
C ASP A 127 2.38 -5.50 19.50
N ARG A 128 3.18 -6.12 18.62
CA ARG A 128 2.73 -6.76 17.39
C ARG A 128 1.91 -8.02 17.70
N LYS A 129 0.62 -8.01 17.36
CA LYS A 129 -0.31 -9.14 17.59
C LYS A 129 -0.35 -10.15 16.45
N VAL A 130 -0.04 -9.72 15.23
CA VAL A 130 0.05 -10.53 14.01
C VAL A 130 1.52 -10.62 13.61
N LYS A 131 2.18 -11.72 13.99
CA LYS A 131 3.62 -11.94 13.74
C LYS A 131 3.86 -12.46 12.32
N ALA A 132 5.08 -12.29 11.80
CA ALA A 132 5.49 -12.81 10.49
C ALA A 132 5.14 -14.31 10.29
N LYS A 133 5.30 -15.12 11.34
CA LYS A 133 4.94 -16.55 11.34
C LYS A 133 3.45 -16.84 11.16
N SER A 134 2.57 -15.90 11.54
CA SER A 134 1.11 -16.04 11.42
C SER A 134 0.56 -15.48 10.10
N THR A 135 1.34 -14.66 9.40
CA THR A 135 1.01 -14.08 8.10
C THR A 135 1.24 -15.05 6.96
N VAL A 136 0.49 -16.16 6.90
CA VAL A 136 0.63 -17.21 5.86
C VAL A 136 -0.27 -17.03 4.63
N PHE A 137 -1.18 -16.06 4.64
CA PHE A 137 -2.17 -15.89 3.56
C PHE A 137 -1.50 -15.59 2.21
N HIS A 138 -0.48 -14.74 2.22
CA HIS A 138 0.27 -14.38 1.02
C HIS A 138 0.91 -15.61 0.34
N GLN A 139 1.46 -16.55 1.11
CA GLN A 139 2.03 -17.79 0.58
C GLN A 139 0.95 -18.67 -0.08
N LYS A 140 -0.22 -18.81 0.57
CA LYS A 140 -1.34 -19.60 0.04
C LYS A 140 -1.92 -19.07 -1.27
N LYS A 141 -1.80 -17.76 -1.50
CA LYS A 141 -2.34 -17.07 -2.68
C LYS A 141 -1.25 -16.55 -3.63
N ASN A 142 0.01 -16.92 -3.39
CA ASN A 142 1.17 -16.45 -4.15
C ASN A 142 1.24 -14.91 -4.28
N LEU A 143 0.97 -14.20 -3.19
CA LEU A 143 1.01 -12.74 -3.12
C LEU A 143 2.33 -12.27 -2.53
N GLN A 144 2.78 -11.09 -2.95
CA GLN A 144 3.88 -10.42 -2.28
C GLN A 144 3.42 -9.82 -0.95
N TYR A 145 4.27 -9.86 0.07
CA TYR A 145 4.01 -9.29 1.40
C TYR A 145 5.06 -8.25 1.77
N TYR A 146 4.62 -7.14 2.38
CA TYR A 146 5.51 -6.14 2.96
C TYR A 146 5.01 -5.70 4.35
N ASP A 147 5.94 -5.67 5.29
CA ASP A 147 5.81 -4.93 6.54
C ASP A 147 6.06 -3.45 6.27
N ILE A 148 5.11 -2.58 6.63
CA ILE A 148 5.18 -1.14 6.40
C ILE A 148 4.83 -0.36 7.67
N SER A 149 5.27 0.89 7.75
CA SER A 149 4.75 1.84 8.74
C SER A 149 4.48 3.19 8.13
N ALA A 150 3.20 3.58 8.14
CA ALA A 150 2.79 4.95 7.82
C ALA A 150 3.35 5.99 8.80
N LYS A 151 3.76 5.59 10.00
CA LYS A 151 4.26 6.53 11.02
C LYS A 151 5.76 6.81 10.88
N SER A 152 6.54 5.81 10.48
CA SER A 152 7.99 5.94 10.31
C SER A 152 8.46 6.01 8.86
N SER A 153 7.53 5.96 7.89
CA SER A 153 7.83 5.79 6.46
C SER A 153 8.59 4.48 6.14
N TYR A 154 8.61 3.52 7.06
CA TYR A 154 9.30 2.25 6.86
C TYR A 154 8.68 1.47 5.69
N ASN A 155 9.54 1.07 4.73
CA ASN A 155 9.18 0.33 3.51
C ASN A 155 8.08 0.96 2.66
N PHE A 156 7.94 2.29 2.66
CA PHE A 156 6.89 2.99 1.91
C PHE A 156 6.91 2.74 0.40
N GLU A 157 8.11 2.72 -0.17
CA GLU A 157 8.33 2.62 -1.61
C GLU A 157 8.46 1.18 -2.11
N LYS A 158 8.89 0.24 -1.24
CA LYS A 158 9.15 -1.16 -1.62
C LYS A 158 7.95 -1.83 -2.33
N PRO A 159 6.70 -1.66 -1.84
CA PRO A 159 5.53 -2.20 -2.55
C PRO A 159 5.33 -1.61 -3.95
N PHE A 160 5.47 -0.27 -4.09
CA PHE A 160 5.31 0.40 -5.38
C PHE A 160 6.44 0.04 -6.35
N LEU A 161 7.66 -0.12 -5.85
CA LEU A 161 8.80 -0.54 -6.66
C LEU A 161 8.60 -1.96 -7.20
N TRP A 162 8.15 -2.88 -6.35
CA TRP A 162 7.83 -4.25 -6.79
C TRP A 162 6.71 -4.27 -7.83
N LEU A 163 5.65 -3.49 -7.61
CA LEU A 163 4.56 -3.33 -8.58
C LEU A 163 5.07 -2.76 -9.89
N ALA A 164 5.85 -1.68 -9.86
CA ALA A 164 6.44 -1.07 -11.05
C ALA A 164 7.31 -2.07 -11.83
N ARG A 165 8.18 -2.83 -11.16
CA ARG A 165 8.99 -3.89 -11.80
C ARG A 165 8.13 -4.94 -12.49
N LYS A 166 7.03 -5.37 -11.86
CA LYS A 166 6.12 -6.37 -12.42
C LYS A 166 5.32 -5.84 -13.60
N LEU A 167 4.83 -4.60 -13.51
CA LEU A 167 4.00 -3.99 -14.56
C LEU A 167 4.81 -3.57 -15.78
N ILE A 168 6.04 -3.09 -15.57
CA ILE A 168 6.96 -2.72 -16.66
C ILE A 168 7.67 -3.94 -17.24
N GLY A 169 7.80 -5.03 -16.46
CA GLY A 169 8.56 -6.21 -16.86
C GLY A 169 10.08 -6.04 -16.79
N ASP A 170 10.57 -5.03 -16.04
CA ASP A 170 12.00 -4.77 -15.83
C ASP A 170 12.39 -5.00 -14.36
N PRO A 171 13.11 -6.08 -14.01
CA PRO A 171 13.55 -6.33 -12.64
C PRO A 171 14.61 -5.32 -12.15
N ASN A 172 15.30 -4.63 -13.06
CA ASN A 172 16.33 -3.63 -12.76
C ASN A 172 15.76 -2.21 -12.66
N LEU A 173 14.43 -2.06 -12.68
CA LEU A 173 13.80 -0.78 -12.43
C LEU A 173 14.09 -0.33 -11.00
N GLU A 174 14.52 0.91 -10.85
CA GLU A 174 14.84 1.53 -9.56
C GLU A 174 14.25 2.92 -9.47
N PHE A 175 13.90 3.35 -8.25
CA PHE A 175 13.52 4.72 -7.99
C PHE A 175 14.78 5.57 -7.83
N VAL A 176 14.91 6.61 -8.66
CA VAL A 176 16.10 7.48 -8.71
C VAL A 176 15.96 8.72 -7.83
N ALA A 177 14.76 8.99 -7.34
CA ALA A 177 14.49 10.00 -6.33
C ALA A 177 13.41 9.49 -5.39
N MET A 178 13.59 9.72 -4.09
CA MET A 178 12.50 9.56 -3.15
C MET A 178 11.47 10.66 -3.41
N PRO A 179 10.17 10.35 -3.38
CA PRO A 179 9.16 11.38 -3.21
C PRO A 179 9.54 12.25 -2.01
N ALA A 180 9.36 13.56 -2.10
CA ALA A 180 9.68 14.48 -1.01
C ALA A 180 8.74 14.23 0.19
N LEU A 181 9.09 13.25 1.03
CA LEU A 181 8.37 12.92 2.25
C LEU A 181 8.86 13.85 3.36
N ALA A 182 7.94 14.42 4.14
CA ALA A 182 8.32 15.12 5.37
C ALA A 182 8.98 14.15 6.36
N ALA A 183 9.80 14.70 7.26
CA ALA A 183 10.52 13.91 8.24
C ALA A 183 9.57 13.02 9.08
N PRO A 184 9.97 11.78 9.39
CA PRO A 184 9.08 10.85 10.06
C PRO A 184 8.79 11.28 11.50
N GLU A 185 7.52 11.18 11.94
CA GLU A 185 7.16 11.47 13.34
C GLU A 185 7.84 10.53 14.35
N VAL A 186 8.13 9.30 13.93
CA VAL A 186 8.84 8.30 14.73
C VAL A 186 9.86 7.62 13.86
N VAL A 187 11.08 7.48 14.36
CA VAL A 187 12.11 6.68 13.72
C VAL A 187 11.84 5.22 14.03
N MET A 188 11.82 4.38 13.00
CA MET A 188 11.73 2.93 13.17
C MET A 188 12.96 2.45 13.94
N ASP A 189 12.77 1.68 15.00
CA ASP A 189 13.88 1.07 15.75
C ASP A 189 14.68 0.14 14.81
N PRO A 190 15.98 0.40 14.56
CA PRO A 190 16.78 -0.38 13.63
C PRO A 190 16.84 -1.87 14.00
N ALA A 191 16.85 -2.20 15.30
CA ALA A 191 16.87 -3.58 15.76
C ALA A 191 15.56 -4.30 15.46
N LEU A 192 14.44 -3.56 15.57
CA LEU A 192 13.11 -4.05 15.22
C LEU A 192 12.96 -4.23 13.70
N ALA A 193 13.50 -3.29 12.91
CA ALA A 193 13.52 -3.39 11.45
C ALA A 193 14.28 -4.64 10.97
N ALA A 194 15.48 -4.88 11.51
CA ALA A 194 16.28 -6.06 11.20
C ALA A 194 15.59 -7.39 11.56
N GLN A 195 14.75 -7.40 12.59
CA GLN A 195 13.96 -8.58 12.95
C GLN A 195 12.83 -8.89 11.95
N TYR A 196 12.38 -7.88 11.20
CA TYR A 196 11.24 -8.00 10.28
C TYR A 196 11.65 -8.10 8.81
N GLU A 197 12.89 -7.80 8.46
CA GLU A 197 13.38 -8.10 7.11
C GLU A 197 13.45 -9.62 6.90
N PRO A 198 12.92 -10.14 5.77
CA PRO A 198 13.10 -11.54 5.44
C PRO A 198 14.59 -11.79 5.16
N ILE A 199 15.14 -12.83 5.79
CA ILE A 199 16.49 -13.37 5.54
C ILE A 199 16.55 -13.91 4.10
#